data_AF-A0A2D8RCR7-F1
#
_entry.id   AF-A0A2D8RCR7-F1
#
_cell.length_a   1.000
_cell.length_b   1.000
_cell.length_c   1.000
_cell.angle_alpha   90.00
_cell.angle_beta   90.00
_cell.angle_gamma   90.00
#
_symmetry.space_group_name_H-M   'P 1'
#
loop_
_entity.id
_entity.type
_entity.pdbx_description
1 polymer ?
#
loop_
_entity_poly.entity_id
_entity_poly.type
_entity_poly.pdbx_seq_one_letter_code
_entity_poly.pdbx_strand_id
1 'polypeptide(L)'
;MLTYCNTRNVFVKRCTCRHQDDNSRPTTTLQGFLMFNSKLAQSLSLSALALAVALPASAAVIEGFDVSDAAVSADGNSFGLWTNTLNTGGDVHYSIQTGTTFIRSDDGTATFTGTATNPSGVGAIFDLTFTGFTEDYSVVKTGGMEEQDDWKFYTGLTADSKITVDGVDYFAQLVGAPDNVGTMPVFQYGTGANDKTADFGGSVWLDMYNAEGEALFGDNHWDINFDLTNNPDLVPDNPGSGVDVPAPATLGLLALGVAALRLSRRKQA
;
A
#
# COMPACT_ATOMS: atom_id res chain seq x y z
N MET A 1 35.17 -22.31 31.28
CA MET A 1 35.71 -21.55 30.15
C MET A 1 35.19 -22.22 28.88
N LEU A 2 34.00 -21.80 28.46
CA LEU A 2 33.22 -22.39 27.38
C LEU A 2 33.25 -21.40 26.22
N THR A 3 33.89 -21.80 25.13
CA THR A 3 33.95 -21.05 23.88
C THR A 3 32.70 -21.40 23.07
N TYR A 4 31.79 -20.44 22.91
CA TYR A 4 30.64 -20.55 22.02
C TYR A 4 31.05 -20.05 20.62
N CYS A 5 30.91 -20.92 19.62
CA CYS A 5 31.10 -20.59 18.21
C CYS A 5 29.84 -19.89 17.70
N ASN A 6 29.95 -18.62 17.29
CA ASN A 6 28.90 -17.91 16.56
C ASN A 6 29.20 -17.97 15.06
N THR A 7 28.27 -18.54 14.29
CA THR A 7 28.38 -18.72 12.84
C THR A 7 28.12 -17.43 12.09
N ARG A 8 29.17 -17.04 11.36
CA ARG A 8 29.31 -15.96 10.37
C ARG A 8 28.30 -15.97 9.22
N ASN A 9 28.04 -14.75 8.73
CA ASN A 9 28.10 -14.27 7.33
C ASN A 9 27.79 -15.27 6.22
N VAL A 10 26.68 -15.02 5.51
CA VAL A 10 26.45 -15.57 4.17
C VAL A 10 26.76 -14.49 3.13
N PHE A 11 27.96 -14.62 2.56
CA PHE A 11 28.40 -13.94 1.35
C PHE A 11 27.62 -14.48 0.14
N VAL A 12 26.95 -13.59 -0.61
CA VAL A 12 26.33 -13.92 -1.90
C VAL A 12 27.43 -14.16 -2.94
N LYS A 13 27.70 -15.43 -3.26
CA LYS A 13 28.56 -15.82 -4.38
C LYS A 13 27.79 -15.67 -5.69
N ARG A 14 28.28 -14.78 -6.56
CA ARG A 14 27.90 -14.71 -7.98
C ARG A 14 28.18 -16.06 -8.67
N CYS A 15 27.13 -16.72 -9.14
CA CYS A 15 27.27 -17.84 -10.08
C CYS A 15 27.58 -17.28 -11.48
N THR A 16 28.77 -17.59 -12.00
CA THR A 16 29.15 -17.34 -13.39
C THR A 16 28.85 -18.60 -14.19
N CYS A 17 27.86 -18.55 -15.08
CA CYS A 17 27.60 -19.64 -16.02
C CYS A 17 28.68 -19.63 -17.11
N ARG A 18 29.52 -20.66 -17.12
CA ARG A 18 30.52 -20.91 -18.16
C ARG A 18 29.86 -21.70 -19.28
N HIS A 19 29.79 -21.11 -20.48
CA HIS A 19 29.42 -21.81 -21.71
C HIS A 19 30.50 -22.84 -22.03
N GLN A 20 30.11 -24.09 -22.18
CA GLN A 20 30.96 -25.15 -22.73
C GLN A 20 30.28 -25.63 -24.01
N ASP A 21 30.88 -25.28 -25.15
CA ASP A 21 30.54 -25.83 -26.45
C ASP A 21 30.96 -27.29 -26.47
N ASP A 22 30.03 -28.20 -26.75
CA ASP A 22 30.39 -29.53 -27.19
C ASP A 22 29.58 -29.93 -28.42
N ASN A 23 30.33 -30.41 -29.40
CA ASN A 23 30.01 -30.47 -30.80
C ASN A 23 30.08 -31.93 -31.20
N SER A 24 28.95 -32.64 -31.18
CA SER A 24 28.87 -33.96 -31.80
C SER A 24 27.44 -34.35 -32.16
N ARG A 25 27.15 -34.29 -33.46
CA ARG A 25 25.99 -34.96 -34.08
C ARG A 25 26.17 -36.48 -33.98
N PRO A 26 25.08 -37.23 -33.88
CA PRO A 26 24.81 -38.15 -34.98
C PRO A 26 23.36 -38.09 -35.48
N THR A 27 23.29 -38.25 -36.79
CA THR A 27 22.11 -38.37 -37.64
C THR A 27 21.41 -39.71 -37.36
N THR A 28 20.16 -39.67 -36.90
CA THR A 28 19.27 -40.83 -36.98
C THR A 28 17.88 -40.38 -37.40
N THR A 29 17.61 -40.57 -38.69
CA THR A 29 16.29 -40.40 -39.30
C THR A 29 15.38 -41.52 -38.82
N LEU A 30 14.39 -41.20 -37.99
CA LEU A 30 13.26 -42.08 -37.69
C LEU A 30 11.98 -41.40 -38.16
N GLN A 31 11.57 -41.69 -39.40
CA GLN A 31 10.23 -41.39 -39.89
C GLN A 31 9.24 -42.35 -39.22
N GLY A 32 8.78 -41.98 -38.03
CA GLY A 32 7.63 -42.58 -37.36
C GLY A 32 6.35 -41.86 -37.80
N PHE A 33 5.59 -42.53 -38.65
CA PHE A 33 4.29 -42.12 -39.17
C PHE A 33 3.26 -42.06 -38.03
N LEU A 34 3.14 -40.92 -37.34
CA LEU A 34 2.06 -40.62 -36.41
C LEU A 34 0.88 -40.06 -37.20
N MET A 35 -0.08 -40.94 -37.54
CA MET A 35 -1.42 -40.52 -37.91
C MET A 35 -2.06 -39.84 -36.70
N PHE A 36 -1.84 -38.54 -36.55
CA PHE A 36 -2.66 -37.70 -35.69
C PHE A 36 -4.06 -37.66 -36.26
N ASN A 37 -4.99 -38.30 -35.56
CA ASN A 37 -6.42 -38.17 -35.77
C ASN A 37 -6.80 -36.67 -35.77
N SER A 38 -7.16 -36.16 -36.95
CA SER A 38 -7.52 -34.76 -37.21
C SER A 38 -8.75 -34.25 -36.45
N LYS A 39 -9.40 -35.10 -35.64
CA LYS A 39 -10.54 -34.75 -34.80
C LYS A 39 -10.17 -34.26 -33.40
N LEU A 40 -8.94 -34.51 -32.91
CA LEU A 40 -8.51 -34.04 -31.59
C LEU A 40 -8.02 -32.57 -31.59
N ALA A 41 -7.61 -32.05 -32.75
CA ALA A 41 -7.13 -30.67 -32.89
C ALA A 41 -8.27 -29.63 -32.94
N GLN A 42 -9.52 -30.05 -33.18
CA GLN A 42 -10.69 -29.15 -33.23
C GLN A 42 -11.37 -28.94 -31.87
N SER A 43 -11.07 -29.76 -30.85
CA SER A 43 -11.68 -29.65 -29.52
C SER A 43 -10.91 -28.78 -28.53
N LEU A 44 -9.70 -28.30 -28.88
CA LEU A 44 -8.86 -27.49 -27.98
C LEU A 44 -8.94 -25.97 -28.22
N SER A 45 -9.60 -25.51 -29.29
CA SER A 45 -9.64 -24.09 -29.64
C SER A 45 -10.77 -23.29 -28.98
N LEU A 46 -11.69 -23.92 -28.22
CA LEU A 46 -12.80 -23.23 -27.55
C LEU A 46 -12.56 -22.92 -26.07
N SER A 47 -11.50 -23.45 -25.44
CA SER A 47 -11.20 -23.20 -24.03
C SER A 47 -10.31 -21.97 -23.79
N ALA A 48 -9.69 -21.42 -24.84
CA ALA A 48 -8.76 -20.28 -24.72
C ALA A 48 -9.46 -18.92 -24.57
N LEU A 49 -10.75 -18.79 -24.91
CA LEU A 49 -11.47 -17.51 -24.86
C LEU A 49 -12.12 -17.23 -23.49
N ALA A 50 -12.13 -18.19 -22.58
CA ALA A 50 -12.69 -18.03 -21.23
C ALA A 50 -11.67 -17.49 -20.20
N LEU A 51 -10.38 -17.40 -20.55
CA LEU A 51 -9.31 -16.89 -19.68
C LEU A 51 -9.09 -15.36 -19.80
N ALA A 52 -9.81 -14.65 -20.68
CA ALA A 52 -9.36 -13.35 -21.15
C ALA A 52 -9.75 -12.12 -20.31
N VAL A 53 -10.51 -12.24 -19.21
CA VAL A 53 -10.90 -11.03 -18.45
C VAL A 53 -11.06 -11.27 -16.95
N ALA A 54 -10.11 -11.97 -16.33
CA ALA A 54 -9.88 -11.80 -14.90
C ALA A 54 -9.00 -10.56 -14.71
N LEU A 55 -9.55 -9.37 -14.95
CA LEU A 55 -8.91 -8.16 -14.47
C LEU A 55 -8.89 -8.25 -12.93
N PRO A 56 -7.75 -7.98 -12.27
CA PRO A 56 -7.76 -7.87 -10.82
C PRO A 56 -8.82 -6.83 -10.45
N ALA A 57 -9.76 -7.23 -9.58
CA ALA A 57 -10.67 -6.26 -8.98
C ALA A 57 -9.78 -5.26 -8.23
N SER A 58 -9.78 -4.01 -8.66
CA SER A 58 -9.17 -2.94 -7.87
C SER A 58 -10.04 -2.75 -6.63
N ALA A 59 -9.41 -2.53 -5.48
CA ALA A 59 -10.12 -2.25 -4.24
C ALA A 59 -11.02 -1.02 -4.44
N ALA A 60 -12.26 -1.10 -3.95
CA ALA A 60 -13.19 0.00 -4.03
C ALA A 60 -12.87 1.00 -2.91
N VAL A 61 -12.84 2.29 -3.24
CA VAL A 61 -12.75 3.35 -2.22
C VAL A 61 -14.05 3.37 -1.43
N ILE A 62 -13.96 3.28 -0.10
CA ILE A 62 -15.12 3.29 0.81
C ILE A 62 -15.25 4.59 1.60
N GLU A 63 -14.14 5.28 1.84
CA GLU A 63 -14.12 6.58 2.51
C GLU A 63 -12.98 7.43 1.95
N GLY A 64 -13.20 8.74 1.88
CA GLY A 64 -12.20 9.70 1.44
C GLY A 64 -12.27 10.96 2.29
N PHE A 65 -11.11 11.52 2.60
CA PHE A 65 -10.97 12.67 3.46
C PHE A 65 -9.98 13.67 2.88
N ASP A 66 -10.32 14.95 3.01
CA ASP A 66 -9.34 16.02 2.92
C ASP A 66 -8.53 16.06 4.21
N VAL A 67 -7.23 16.33 4.08
CA VAL A 67 -6.28 16.33 5.19
C VAL A 67 -5.77 17.75 5.41
N SER A 68 -5.74 18.19 6.67
CA SER A 68 -5.07 19.42 7.12
C SER A 68 -4.14 19.16 8.29
N ASP A 69 -3.31 20.15 8.63
CA ASP A 69 -2.53 20.10 9.88
C ASP A 69 -3.43 19.83 11.08
N ALA A 70 -2.91 19.12 12.07
CA ALA A 70 -3.58 19.00 13.35
C ALA A 70 -3.73 20.39 13.99
N ALA A 71 -4.91 20.69 14.54
CA ALA A 71 -5.22 21.97 15.18
C ALA A 71 -4.21 22.36 16.27
N VAL A 72 -3.81 21.39 17.12
CA VAL A 72 -2.72 21.53 18.10
C VAL A 72 -2.00 20.19 18.20
N SER A 73 -0.68 20.20 18.05
CA SER A 73 0.14 19.03 18.37
C SER A 73 0.61 19.05 19.83
N ALA A 74 1.20 17.95 20.30
CA ALA A 74 1.63 17.80 21.70
C ALA A 74 2.66 18.87 22.16
N ASP A 75 3.36 19.54 21.23
CA ASP A 75 4.31 20.61 21.53
C ASP A 75 3.69 22.04 21.51
N GLY A 76 2.38 22.13 21.22
CA GLY A 76 1.63 23.38 21.13
C GLY A 76 1.68 24.05 19.74
N ASN A 77 2.42 23.52 18.78
CA ASN A 77 2.44 24.00 17.40
C ASN A 77 1.47 23.22 16.51
N SER A 78 0.92 23.87 15.49
CA SER A 78 0.16 23.19 14.43
C SER A 78 1.12 22.82 13.30
N PHE A 79 1.22 21.52 13.01
CA PHE A 79 1.98 20.99 11.89
C PHE A 79 1.42 19.62 11.48
N GLY A 80 1.67 19.26 10.24
CA GLY A 80 1.23 18.02 9.63
C GLY A 80 2.28 16.93 9.67
N LEU A 81 3.55 17.30 9.50
CA LEU A 81 4.72 16.42 9.57
C LEU A 81 5.81 17.04 10.43
N TRP A 82 6.36 16.25 11.34
CA TRP A 82 7.57 16.56 12.10
C TRP A 82 8.67 15.57 11.74
N THR A 83 9.75 16.08 11.17
CA THR A 83 10.91 15.29 10.70
C THR A 83 11.99 15.11 11.77
N ASN A 84 11.73 15.61 12.98
CA ASN A 84 12.60 15.54 14.15
C ASN A 84 14.00 16.13 13.93
N THR A 85 14.93 15.39 13.34
CA THR A 85 16.34 15.76 13.18
C THR A 85 16.80 16.02 11.75
N LEU A 86 15.91 15.90 10.75
CA LEU A 86 16.31 16.13 9.35
C LEU A 86 16.80 17.57 9.13
N ASN A 87 16.11 18.54 9.73
CA ASN A 87 16.43 19.97 9.67
C ASN A 87 16.66 20.51 11.10
N THR A 88 16.81 21.83 11.22
CA THR A 88 16.99 22.51 12.51
C THR A 88 15.97 23.62 12.71
N GLY A 89 15.68 23.97 13.97
CA GLY A 89 14.74 25.05 14.28
C GLY A 89 13.32 24.69 13.84
N GLY A 90 12.56 25.67 13.33
CA GLY A 90 11.19 25.44 12.85
C GLY A 90 11.09 24.65 11.54
N ASP A 91 12.20 24.44 10.82
CA ASP A 91 12.20 23.73 9.53
C ASP A 91 12.07 22.21 9.66
N VAL A 92 12.03 21.70 10.89
CA VAL A 92 11.66 20.31 11.19
C VAL A 92 10.17 20.07 11.04
N HIS A 93 9.36 21.13 11.07
CA HIS A 93 7.90 21.09 10.97
C HIS A 93 7.44 21.48 9.56
N TYR A 94 6.53 20.70 9.01
CA TYR A 94 5.94 20.91 7.69
C TYR A 94 4.42 21.01 7.82
N SER A 95 3.85 22.00 7.15
CA SER A 95 2.40 22.22 7.06
C SER A 95 1.83 21.53 5.84
N ILE A 96 0.81 20.68 6.03
CA ILE A 96 0.08 19.96 4.99
C ILE A 96 -0.60 20.96 4.05
N GLN A 97 -0.38 20.75 2.76
CA GLN A 97 -0.95 21.56 1.71
C GLN A 97 -2.31 21.00 1.27
N THR A 98 -3.16 21.90 0.76
CA THR A 98 -4.44 21.54 0.14
C THR A 98 -4.24 20.51 -0.97
N GLY A 99 -5.21 19.58 -1.08
CA GLY A 99 -5.14 18.46 -2.02
C GLY A 99 -4.47 17.21 -1.45
N THR A 100 -4.00 17.27 -0.21
CA THR A 100 -3.60 16.07 0.54
C THR A 100 -4.84 15.30 0.96
N THR A 101 -4.84 14.00 0.73
CA THR A 101 -5.99 13.12 0.94
C THR A 101 -5.62 11.89 1.74
N PHE A 102 -6.60 11.40 2.51
CA PHE A 102 -6.58 10.07 3.12
C PHE A 102 -7.75 9.28 2.56
N ILE A 103 -7.47 8.15 1.91
CA ILE A 103 -8.46 7.35 1.18
C ILE A 103 -8.42 5.93 1.71
N ARG A 104 -9.57 5.40 2.15
CA ARG A 104 -9.72 4.02 2.62
C ARG A 104 -10.38 3.16 1.56
N SER A 105 -9.93 1.91 1.48
CA SER A 105 -10.44 0.94 0.52
C SER A 105 -11.07 -0.28 1.23
N ASP A 106 -11.96 -0.98 0.53
CA ASP A 106 -12.68 -2.16 1.04
C ASP A 106 -11.81 -3.41 1.23
N ASP A 107 -10.59 -3.41 0.69
CA ASP A 107 -9.58 -4.46 0.90
C ASP A 107 -8.80 -4.30 2.22
N GLY A 108 -9.15 -3.31 3.04
CA GLY A 108 -8.49 -3.04 4.31
C GLY A 108 -7.18 -2.26 4.18
N THR A 109 -6.94 -1.61 3.04
CA THR A 109 -5.85 -0.65 2.86
C THR A 109 -6.32 0.79 3.05
N ALA A 110 -5.37 1.71 3.21
CA ALA A 110 -5.60 3.13 3.05
C ALA A 110 -4.39 3.81 2.41
N THR A 111 -4.61 4.91 1.71
CA THR A 111 -3.53 5.73 1.13
C THR A 111 -3.55 7.12 1.74
N PHE A 112 -2.38 7.65 2.03
CA PHE A 112 -2.18 9.04 2.44
C PHE A 112 -1.23 9.68 1.44
N THR A 113 -1.76 10.57 0.61
CA THR A 113 -1.04 11.16 -0.52
C THR A 113 -1.23 12.66 -0.53
N GLY A 114 -0.20 13.40 -0.90
CA GLY A 114 -0.26 14.86 -0.96
C GLY A 114 1.10 15.50 -0.71
N THR A 115 1.08 16.73 -0.18
CA THR A 115 2.32 17.48 0.06
C THR A 115 2.26 18.26 1.36
N ALA A 116 3.42 18.59 1.91
CA ALA A 116 3.59 19.53 3.00
C ALA A 116 4.76 20.48 2.71
N THR A 117 4.85 21.62 3.40
CA THR A 117 5.91 22.61 3.20
C THR A 117 6.36 23.18 4.53
N ASN A 118 7.68 23.33 4.73
CA ASN A 118 8.23 23.94 5.94
C ASN A 118 8.36 25.49 5.80
N PRO A 119 8.68 26.23 6.89
CA PRO A 119 8.82 27.68 6.85
C PRO A 119 9.83 28.21 5.84
N SER A 120 10.88 27.45 5.53
CA SER A 120 11.87 27.76 4.49
C SER A 120 11.42 27.45 3.06
N GLY A 121 10.21 26.92 2.86
CA GLY A 121 9.65 26.61 1.54
C GLY A 121 10.10 25.27 0.95
N VAL A 122 10.76 24.42 1.74
CA VAL A 122 11.12 23.06 1.33
C VAL A 122 9.86 22.18 1.34
N GLY A 123 9.62 21.49 0.23
CA GLY A 123 8.47 20.59 0.07
C GLY A 123 8.77 19.18 0.55
N ALA A 124 7.76 18.56 1.16
CA ALA A 124 7.64 17.13 1.40
C ALA A 124 6.48 16.56 0.55
N ILE A 125 6.65 15.38 -0.02
CA ILE A 125 5.62 14.67 -0.78
C ILE A 125 5.31 13.37 -0.04
N PHE A 126 4.03 13.13 0.25
CA PHE A 126 3.57 11.91 0.90
C PHE A 126 3.10 10.89 -0.14
N ASP A 127 3.58 9.65 -0.01
CA ASP A 127 3.14 8.50 -0.78
C ASP A 127 3.15 7.27 0.13
N LEU A 128 2.11 7.16 0.97
CA LEU A 128 2.02 6.12 1.99
C LEU A 128 0.81 5.23 1.72
N THR A 129 1.00 3.91 1.79
CA THR A 129 -0.09 2.93 1.73
C THR A 129 -0.09 2.09 3.01
N PHE A 130 -1.08 2.35 3.86
CA PHE A 130 -1.32 1.63 5.10
C PHE A 130 -2.00 0.29 4.84
N THR A 131 -1.62 -0.71 5.62
CA THR A 131 -2.14 -2.08 5.55
C THR A 131 -2.44 -2.62 6.95
N GLY A 132 -3.09 -3.79 7.02
CA GLY A 132 -3.38 -4.43 8.30
C GLY A 132 -4.40 -3.66 9.13
N PHE A 133 -5.48 -3.22 8.49
CA PHE A 133 -6.61 -2.57 9.16
C PHE A 133 -7.17 -3.44 10.30
N THR A 134 -7.42 -2.82 11.44
CA THR A 134 -8.11 -3.43 12.59
C THR A 134 -8.91 -2.38 13.35
N GLU A 135 -10.00 -2.82 13.97
CA GLU A 135 -10.80 -2.01 14.90
C GLU A 135 -10.47 -2.33 16.36
N ASP A 136 -9.62 -3.33 16.58
CA ASP A 136 -9.22 -3.82 17.90
C ASP A 136 -7.69 -3.76 17.98
N TYR A 137 -7.18 -2.79 18.74
CA TYR A 137 -5.76 -2.65 19.02
C TYR A 137 -5.56 -2.04 20.40
N SER A 138 -4.96 -2.79 21.32
CA SER A 138 -4.92 -2.41 22.74
C SER A 138 -3.83 -1.41 23.11
N VAL A 139 -2.83 -1.19 22.24
CA VAL A 139 -1.70 -0.29 22.54
C VAL A 139 -1.92 1.04 21.84
N VAL A 140 -2.74 1.87 22.47
CA VAL A 140 -3.14 3.16 21.93
C VAL A 140 -2.43 4.30 22.64
N LYS A 141 -2.28 5.42 21.97
CA LYS A 141 -1.83 6.66 22.60
C LYS A 141 -3.02 7.61 22.69
N THR A 142 -3.35 8.02 23.91
CA THR A 142 -4.59 8.78 24.15
C THR A 142 -4.37 10.26 24.46
N GLY A 143 -3.15 10.66 24.78
CA GLY A 143 -2.91 12.04 25.21
C GLY A 143 -3.59 12.45 26.51
N GLY A 144 -4.06 11.47 27.29
CA GLY A 144 -4.86 11.72 28.48
C GLY A 144 -6.37 11.77 28.23
N MET A 145 -6.83 11.55 27.00
CA MET A 145 -8.25 11.28 26.70
C MET A 145 -8.59 9.80 26.92
N GLU A 146 -9.88 9.48 27.00
CA GLU A 146 -10.37 8.10 26.95
C GLU A 146 -10.47 7.65 25.48
N GLU A 147 -10.11 6.39 25.22
CA GLU A 147 -10.29 5.76 23.91
C GLU A 147 -11.76 5.82 23.49
N GLN A 148 -12.00 6.11 22.21
CA GLN A 148 -13.34 6.25 21.65
C GLN A 148 -13.66 5.07 20.74
N ASP A 149 -14.95 4.71 20.66
CA ASP A 149 -15.43 3.57 19.86
C ASP A 149 -15.18 3.73 18.34
N ASP A 150 -14.92 4.95 17.89
CA ASP A 150 -14.66 5.28 16.49
C ASP A 150 -13.17 5.16 16.10
N TRP A 151 -12.30 4.79 17.03
CA TRP A 151 -10.88 4.60 16.75
C TRP A 151 -10.65 3.37 15.88
N LYS A 152 -9.74 3.53 14.93
CA LYS A 152 -9.36 2.52 13.96
C LYS A 152 -7.86 2.57 13.73
N PHE A 153 -7.30 1.44 13.34
CA PHE A 153 -5.85 1.26 13.32
C PHE A 153 -5.39 0.60 12.02
N TYR A 154 -4.17 0.94 11.62
CA TYR A 154 -3.44 0.20 10.59
C TYR A 154 -2.10 -0.26 11.16
N THR A 155 -1.85 -1.56 11.07
CA THR A 155 -0.70 -2.24 11.68
C THR A 155 0.47 -2.44 10.72
N GLY A 156 0.47 -1.79 9.56
CA GLY A 156 1.57 -1.86 8.61
C GLY A 156 1.56 -0.77 7.55
N LEU A 157 2.66 -0.73 6.79
CA LEU A 157 2.84 0.03 5.56
C LEU A 157 3.33 -0.91 4.46
N THR A 158 3.03 -0.60 3.20
CA THR A 158 3.68 -1.28 2.07
C THR A 158 5.16 -0.91 1.99
N ALA A 159 5.98 -1.80 1.42
CA ALA A 159 7.43 -1.60 1.34
C ALA A 159 7.86 -0.40 0.47
N ASP A 160 7.00 0.07 -0.42
CA ASP A 160 7.20 1.25 -1.27
C ASP A 160 6.67 2.55 -0.66
N SER A 161 6.05 2.50 0.52
CA SER A 161 5.59 3.69 1.24
C SER A 161 6.76 4.60 1.59
N LYS A 162 6.67 5.88 1.23
CA LYS A 162 7.76 6.85 1.39
C LYS A 162 7.28 8.29 1.57
N ILE A 163 8.20 9.12 2.03
CA ILE A 163 8.08 10.58 2.03
C ILE A 163 9.29 11.14 1.29
N THR A 164 9.05 11.96 0.27
CA THR A 164 10.14 12.60 -0.49
C THR A 164 10.34 14.02 0.02
N VAL A 165 11.53 14.36 0.52
CA VAL A 165 11.87 15.73 0.97
C VAL A 165 13.02 16.26 0.13
N ASP A 166 12.84 17.41 -0.51
CA ASP A 166 13.84 18.02 -1.40
C ASP A 166 14.40 17.05 -2.47
N GLY A 167 13.53 16.19 -3.01
CA GLY A 167 13.90 15.19 -4.01
C GLY A 167 14.62 13.94 -3.48
N VAL A 168 14.77 13.81 -2.16
CA VAL A 168 15.32 12.60 -1.51
C VAL A 168 14.17 11.75 -0.98
N ASP A 169 14.15 10.48 -1.38
CA ASP A 169 13.17 9.50 -0.90
C ASP A 169 13.59 8.91 0.45
N TYR A 170 12.68 8.97 1.42
CA TYR A 170 12.80 8.33 2.72
C TYR A 170 11.70 7.26 2.84
N PHE A 171 12.07 5.99 2.87
CA PHE A 171 11.13 4.87 2.96
C PHE A 171 10.66 4.72 4.39
N ALA A 172 9.35 4.57 4.59
CA ALA A 172 8.72 4.63 5.90
C ALA A 172 8.33 3.24 6.40
N GLN A 173 8.55 3.00 7.70
CA GLN A 173 7.92 1.91 8.44
C GLN A 173 7.26 2.50 9.69
N LEU A 174 6.24 1.82 10.22
CA LEU A 174 5.62 2.24 11.47
C LEU A 174 6.58 1.93 12.62
N VAL A 175 6.77 2.82 13.58
CA VAL A 175 7.54 2.48 14.79
C VAL A 175 6.90 1.28 15.51
N GLY A 176 5.57 1.21 15.48
CA GLY A 176 4.80 0.10 16.02
C GLY A 176 4.79 -1.19 15.19
N ALA A 177 5.34 -1.22 13.98
CA ALA A 177 5.24 -2.40 13.10
C ALA A 177 6.33 -2.46 12.01
N PRO A 178 6.81 -3.65 11.61
CA PRO A 178 6.22 -4.96 11.90
C PRO A 178 6.65 -5.59 13.23
N ASP A 179 7.78 -5.17 13.80
CA ASP A 179 8.42 -5.90 14.90
C ASP A 179 7.81 -5.59 16.29
N ASN A 180 7.08 -4.48 16.43
CA ASN A 180 6.56 -3.99 17.70
C ASN A 180 5.03 -4.07 17.82
N VAL A 181 4.35 -4.83 16.95
CA VAL A 181 2.89 -4.93 16.94
C VAL A 181 2.40 -5.49 18.28
N GLY A 182 1.43 -4.80 18.89
CA GLY A 182 0.88 -5.11 20.21
C GLY A 182 1.74 -4.62 21.39
N THR A 183 2.83 -3.87 21.14
CA THR A 183 3.69 -3.31 22.19
C THR A 183 3.93 -1.81 22.06
N MET A 184 3.71 -1.25 20.87
CA MET A 184 3.82 0.18 20.58
C MET A 184 2.60 0.66 19.79
N PRO A 185 2.24 1.96 19.86
CA PRO A 185 1.21 2.53 19.01
C PRO A 185 1.53 2.37 17.52
N VAL A 186 0.51 2.05 16.74
CA VAL A 186 0.56 2.02 15.26
C VAL A 186 -0.15 3.25 14.71
N PHE A 187 -0.38 3.32 13.39
CA PHE A 187 -1.23 4.39 12.85
C PHE A 187 -2.64 4.27 13.42
N GLN A 188 -3.11 5.38 13.97
CA GLN A 188 -4.40 5.51 14.62
C GLN A 188 -5.16 6.68 13.99
N TYR A 189 -6.44 6.49 13.68
CA TYR A 189 -7.33 7.58 13.29
C TYR A 189 -8.70 7.43 13.94
N GLY A 190 -9.40 8.55 14.13
CA GLY A 190 -10.64 8.65 14.91
C GLY A 190 -10.74 9.97 15.67
N THR A 191 -11.82 10.15 16.42
CA THR A 191 -12.05 11.35 17.24
C THR A 191 -11.07 11.42 18.41
N GLY A 192 -10.21 12.45 18.44
CA GLY A 192 -9.19 12.60 19.49
C GLY A 192 -8.06 11.58 19.44
N ALA A 193 -7.91 10.89 18.31
CA ALA A 193 -6.87 9.88 18.14
C ALA A 193 -5.45 10.44 18.30
N ASN A 194 -4.59 9.76 19.06
CA ASN A 194 -3.19 10.12 19.32
C ASN A 194 -2.95 11.52 19.90
N ASP A 195 -3.59 11.85 21.04
CA ASP A 195 -3.33 13.11 21.76
C ASP A 195 -3.71 14.36 20.95
N LYS A 196 -4.91 14.32 20.35
CA LYS A 196 -5.48 15.44 19.58
C LYS A 196 -6.67 16.05 20.30
N THR A 197 -6.92 17.33 20.02
CA THR A 197 -7.82 18.27 20.74
C THR A 197 -9.32 17.96 20.69
N ALA A 198 -9.69 16.70 20.48
CA ALA A 198 -11.03 16.16 20.27
C ALA A 198 -11.59 16.25 18.83
N ASP A 199 -10.80 16.72 17.86
CA ASP A 199 -11.19 16.68 16.44
C ASP A 199 -10.98 15.28 15.83
N PHE A 200 -11.69 14.99 14.75
CA PHE A 200 -11.54 13.73 13.99
C PHE A 200 -10.28 13.82 13.11
N GLY A 201 -9.33 12.92 13.33
CA GLY A 201 -8.01 13.02 12.72
C GLY A 201 -7.23 11.72 12.79
N GLY A 202 -5.94 11.78 12.48
CA GLY A 202 -5.05 10.64 12.54
C GLY A 202 -3.61 11.01 12.83
N SER A 203 -2.84 10.01 13.26
CA SER A 203 -1.41 10.20 13.50
C SER A 203 -0.63 8.88 13.54
N VAL A 204 0.67 9.00 13.30
CA VAL A 204 1.61 7.89 13.26
C VAL A 204 3.05 8.36 13.51
N TRP A 205 3.81 7.52 14.22
CA TRP A 205 5.27 7.58 14.23
C TRP A 205 5.90 6.67 13.19
N LEU A 206 6.89 7.20 12.49
CA LEU A 206 7.56 6.56 11.38
C LEU A 206 9.07 6.44 11.62
N ASP A 207 9.58 5.24 11.42
CA ASP A 207 11.00 5.00 11.19
C ASP A 207 11.31 5.18 9.71
N MET A 208 12.40 5.88 9.42
CA MET A 208 12.78 6.22 8.05
C MET A 208 14.02 5.44 7.63
N TYR A 209 14.03 5.02 6.37
CA TYR A 209 15.08 4.19 5.78
C TYR A 209 15.53 4.78 4.45
N ASN A 210 16.78 4.55 4.07
CA ASN A 210 17.23 4.82 2.70
C ASN A 210 16.76 3.72 1.73
N ALA A 211 17.06 3.89 0.44
CA ALA A 211 16.68 2.94 -0.61
C ALA A 211 17.31 1.54 -0.44
N GLU A 212 18.42 1.45 0.29
CA GLU A 212 19.11 0.21 0.62
C GLU A 212 18.50 -0.50 1.86
N GLY A 213 17.53 0.12 2.53
CA GLY A 213 16.88 -0.41 3.73
C GLY A 213 17.69 -0.19 5.02
N GLU A 214 18.63 0.74 5.01
CA GLU A 214 19.38 1.13 6.21
C GLU A 214 18.57 2.15 7.01
N ALA A 215 18.39 1.89 8.31
CA ALA A 215 17.70 2.80 9.21
C ALA A 215 18.41 4.15 9.29
N LEU A 216 17.64 5.22 9.21
CA LEU A 216 18.08 6.59 9.32
C LEU A 216 17.69 7.12 10.71
N PHE A 217 18.41 8.14 11.19
CA PHE A 217 18.06 8.92 12.40
C PHE A 217 18.06 8.18 13.76
N GLY A 218 18.35 6.87 13.80
CA GLY A 218 18.50 6.11 15.05
C GLY A 218 17.19 6.04 15.83
N ASP A 219 17.20 6.43 17.10
CA ASP A 219 15.99 6.44 17.96
C ASP A 219 15.07 7.65 17.68
N ASN A 220 15.36 8.47 16.65
CA ASN A 220 14.53 9.61 16.30
C ASN A 220 13.56 9.24 15.19
N HIS A 221 12.27 9.29 15.51
CA HIS A 221 11.19 9.00 14.58
C HIS A 221 10.65 10.28 13.94
N TRP A 222 10.06 10.15 12.76
CA TRP A 222 9.20 11.18 12.19
C TRP A 222 7.78 10.99 12.71
N ASP A 223 7.00 12.07 12.71
CA ASP A 223 5.63 12.06 13.23
C ASP A 223 4.70 12.76 12.22
N ILE A 224 3.60 12.12 11.85
CA ILE A 224 2.54 12.74 11.05
C ILE A 224 1.32 12.95 11.94
N ASN A 225 0.73 14.15 11.92
CA ASN A 225 -0.41 14.53 12.74
C ASN A 225 -1.38 15.38 11.91
N PHE A 226 -2.62 14.94 11.77
CA PHE A 226 -3.54 15.65 10.88
C PHE A 226 -4.98 15.54 11.33
N ASP A 227 -5.77 16.52 10.89
CA ASP A 227 -7.22 16.51 11.00
C ASP A 227 -7.81 16.01 9.67
N LEU A 228 -8.94 15.30 9.77
CA LEU A 228 -9.63 14.69 8.64
C LEU A 228 -11.01 15.32 8.46
N THR A 229 -11.26 15.84 7.27
CA THR A 229 -12.59 16.31 6.87
C THR A 229 -13.16 15.37 5.83
N ASN A 230 -14.33 14.78 6.10
CA ASN A 230 -14.98 13.86 5.16
C ASN A 230 -15.22 14.53 3.81
N ASN A 231 -14.71 13.91 2.75
CA ASN A 231 -14.85 14.37 1.38
C ASN A 231 -15.52 13.27 0.52
N PRO A 232 -16.85 13.32 0.35
CA PRO A 232 -17.60 12.32 -0.39
C PRO A 232 -17.28 12.27 -1.89
N ASP A 233 -16.67 13.33 -2.45
CA ASP A 233 -16.33 13.41 -3.87
C ASP A 233 -15.11 12.54 -4.22
N LEU A 234 -14.34 12.10 -3.21
CA LEU A 234 -13.23 11.16 -3.37
C LEU A 234 -13.69 9.69 -3.50
N VAL A 235 -14.99 9.41 -3.34
CA VAL A 235 -15.58 8.06 -3.40
C VAL A 235 -16.29 7.89 -4.76
N PRO A 236 -15.73 7.11 -5.72
CA PRO A 236 -16.17 7.10 -7.12
C PRO A 236 -17.62 6.68 -7.39
N ASP A 237 -18.30 6.03 -6.45
CA ASP A 237 -19.69 5.54 -6.60
C ASP A 237 -20.65 6.13 -5.55
N ASN A 238 -20.27 7.22 -4.89
CA ASN A 238 -21.14 7.81 -3.90
C ASN A 238 -22.39 8.36 -4.60
N PRO A 239 -23.63 7.93 -4.24
CA PRO A 239 -24.85 8.42 -4.84
C PRO A 239 -25.05 9.94 -4.68
N GLY A 240 -24.26 10.60 -3.82
CA GLY A 240 -24.18 12.06 -3.72
C GLY A 240 -23.20 12.75 -4.68
N SER A 241 -22.25 12.03 -5.29
CA SER A 241 -21.18 12.59 -6.15
C SER A 241 -21.66 13.03 -7.54
N GLY A 242 -22.90 12.68 -7.91
CA GLY A 242 -23.48 13.02 -9.22
C GLY A 242 -22.81 12.33 -10.42
N VAL A 243 -21.85 11.44 -10.19
CA VAL A 243 -21.22 10.63 -11.23
C VAL A 243 -21.95 9.29 -11.31
N ASP A 244 -22.79 9.14 -12.34
CA ASP A 244 -23.35 7.84 -12.70
C ASP A 244 -22.21 6.94 -13.22
N VAL A 245 -21.67 6.09 -12.37
CA VAL A 245 -20.75 5.05 -12.82
C VAL A 245 -21.59 3.93 -13.46
N PRO A 246 -21.40 3.64 -14.75
CA PRO A 246 -22.16 2.59 -15.41
C PRO A 246 -21.92 1.26 -14.70
N ALA A 247 -23.01 0.58 -14.32
CA ALA A 247 -22.93 -0.73 -13.68
C ALA A 247 -21.88 -1.61 -14.36
N PRO A 248 -20.97 -2.25 -13.60
CA PRO A 248 -19.83 -2.95 -14.18
C PRO A 248 -20.31 -3.90 -15.28
N ALA A 249 -19.61 -3.87 -16.41
CA ALA A 249 -19.93 -4.68 -17.60
C ALA A 249 -19.87 -6.20 -17.32
N THR A 250 -19.62 -6.62 -16.08
CA THR A 250 -19.65 -8.02 -15.61
C THR A 250 -20.97 -8.71 -15.92
N LEU A 251 -22.11 -8.04 -15.77
CA LEU A 251 -23.40 -8.59 -16.20
C LEU A 251 -23.50 -8.74 -17.73
N GLY A 252 -22.97 -7.78 -18.48
CA GLY A 252 -22.88 -7.84 -19.93
C GLY A 252 -21.97 -8.97 -20.42
N LEU A 253 -20.83 -9.14 -19.77
CA LEU A 253 -19.86 -10.21 -20.03
C LEU A 253 -20.43 -11.58 -19.65
N LEU A 254 -21.17 -11.69 -18.55
CA LEU A 254 -21.88 -12.92 -18.19
C LEU A 254 -22.95 -13.27 -19.24
N ALA A 255 -23.73 -12.29 -19.68
CA ALA A 255 -24.73 -12.49 -20.73
C ALA A 255 -24.08 -12.93 -22.06
N LEU A 256 -22.96 -12.31 -22.45
CA LEU A 256 -22.17 -12.72 -23.61
C LEU A 256 -21.59 -14.12 -23.45
N GLY A 257 -21.08 -14.47 -22.27
CA GLY A 257 -20.58 -15.82 -21.95
C GLY A 257 -21.67 -16.89 -22.08
N VAL A 258 -22.87 -16.63 -21.55
CA VAL A 258 -24.03 -17.52 -21.69
C VAL A 258 -24.48 -17.65 -23.15
N ALA A 259 -24.48 -16.55 -23.91
CA ALA A 259 -24.82 -16.55 -25.33
C ALA A 259 -23.82 -17.37 -26.15
N ALA A 260 -22.51 -17.21 -25.90
CA ALA A 260 -21.46 -17.98 -26.55
C ALA A 260 -21.56 -19.48 -26.25
N LEU A 261 -21.84 -19.85 -24.98
CA LEU A 261 -22.10 -21.24 -24.58
C LEU A 261 -23.30 -21.86 -25.31
N ARG A 262 -24.39 -21.11 -25.47
CA ARG A 262 -25.56 -21.56 -26.24
C ARG A 262 -25.25 -21.77 -27.72
N LEU A 263 -24.48 -20.86 -28.32
CA LEU A 263 -24.12 -20.93 -29.74
C LEU A 263 -23.15 -22.09 -30.02
N SER A 264 -22.23 -22.41 -29.11
CA SER A 264 -21.32 -23.55 -29.30
C SER A 264 -22.05 -24.89 -29.25
N ARG A 265 -23.02 -25.05 -28.33
CA ARG A 265 -23.84 -26.27 -28.23
C ARG A 265 -24.67 -26.55 -29.49
N ARG A 266 -25.15 -25.51 -30.18
CA ARG A 266 -25.93 -25.66 -31.42
C ARG A 266 -25.10 -26.11 -32.63
N LYS A 267 -23.78 -25.94 -32.60
CA LYS A 267 -22.89 -26.39 -33.70
C LYS A 267 -22.44 -27.85 -33.55
N GLN A 268 -22.66 -28.47 -32.40
CA GLN A 268 -22.25 -29.86 -32.12
C GLN A 268 -23.40 -30.88 -32.27
N ALA A 269 -24.64 -30.41 -32.47
CA ALA A 269 -25.81 -31.23 -32.79
C ALA A 269 -26.08 -31.14 -34.30
#